data_AF-A0A1G2VAH5-F1
#
_entry.id   AF-A0A1G2VAH5-F1
#
_cell.length_a   1.000
_cell.length_b   1.000
_cell.length_c   1.000
_cell.angle_alpha   90.00
_cell.angle_beta   90.00
_cell.angle_gamma   90.00
#
_symmetry.space_group_name_H-M   'P 1'
#
loop_
_entity.id
_entity.type
_entity.pdbx_description
1 polymer ?
#
loop_
_entity_poly.entity_id
_entity_poly.type
_entity_poly.pdbx_seq_one_letter_code
_entity_poly.pdbx_strand_id
1 'polypeptide(L)'
;MALAHSLAALVAGFFVVFYVVDMFAPQLFALIFNAQFYGADIARLVPSMAFGEWVGVLVVSAATAWVGGYAWAWLYNKFAKK
;
A
#
# COMPACT_ATOMS: atom_id res chain seq x y z
N MET A 1 1.30 16.55 -9.48
CA MET A 1 -0.10 16.13 -9.33
C MET A 1 -0.33 14.72 -9.88
N ALA A 2 0.04 14.43 -11.13
CA ALA A 2 -0.11 13.08 -11.72
C ALA A 2 0.44 11.95 -10.82
N LEU A 3 1.70 12.08 -10.35
CA LEU A 3 2.34 11.09 -9.48
C LEU A 3 1.54 10.80 -8.19
N ALA A 4 1.01 11.83 -7.54
CA ALA A 4 0.29 11.66 -6.27
C ALA A 4 -1.04 10.92 -6.47
N HIS A 5 -1.79 11.25 -7.52
CA HIS A 5 -3.03 10.56 -7.84
C HIS A 5 -2.78 9.13 -8.31
N SER A 6 -1.79 8.90 -9.18
CA SER A 6 -1.46 7.55 -9.65
C SER A 6 -0.92 6.67 -8.52
N LEU A 7 -0.12 7.22 -7.62
CA LEU A 7 0.43 6.49 -6.47
C LEU A 7 -0.67 6.12 -5.47
N ALA A 8 -1.57 7.05 -5.16
CA ALA A 8 -2.73 6.76 -4.30
C ALA A 8 -3.65 5.70 -4.91
N ALA A 9 -3.96 5.81 -6.21
CA ALA A 9 -4.76 4.82 -6.93
C ALA A 9 -4.10 3.44 -6.96
N LEU A 10 -2.78 3.40 -7.17
CA LEU A 10 -2.01 2.16 -7.17
C LEU A 10 -2.02 1.52 -5.78
N VAL A 11 -1.77 2.29 -4.72
CA VAL A 11 -1.84 1.79 -3.33
C VAL A 11 -3.23 1.25 -3.02
N ALA A 12 -4.29 1.98 -3.34
CA ALA A 12 -5.66 1.52 -3.13
C ALA A 12 -5.95 0.23 -3.91
N GLY A 13 -5.56 0.18 -5.18
CA GLY A 13 -5.75 -0.99 -6.04
C GLY A 13 -5.02 -2.23 -5.50
N PHE A 14 -3.73 -2.11 -5.16
CA PHE A 14 -2.96 -3.20 -4.59
C PHE A 14 -3.53 -3.65 -3.25
N PHE A 15 -3.98 -2.73 -2.40
CA PHE A 15 -4.60 -3.08 -1.12
C PHE A 15 -5.85 -3.95 -1.30
N VAL A 16 -6.72 -3.59 -2.25
CA VAL A 16 -7.90 -4.40 -2.58
C VAL A 16 -7.50 -5.75 -3.18
N VAL A 17 -6.53 -5.78 -4.09
CA VAL A 17 -6.02 -7.04 -4.67
C VAL A 17 -5.48 -7.96 -3.58
N PHE A 18 -4.65 -7.45 -2.67
CA PHE A 18 -4.10 -8.24 -1.58
C PHE A 18 -5.18 -8.76 -0.64
N TYR A 19 -6.21 -7.96 -0.35
CA TYR A 19 -7.37 -8.42 0.43
C TYR A 19 -8.11 -9.58 -0.24
N VAL A 20 -8.32 -9.51 -1.56
CA VAL A 20 -8.93 -10.60 -2.33
C VAL A 20 -8.04 -11.84 -2.33
N VAL A 21 -6.73 -11.68 -2.51
CA VAL A 21 -5.79 -12.81 -2.48
C VAL A 21 -5.74 -13.46 -1.10
N ASP A 22 -5.75 -12.69 -0.02
CA ASP A 22 -5.79 -13.23 1.34
C ASP A 22 -7.08 -14.04 1.59
N MET A 23 -8.22 -13.55 1.09
CA MET A 23 -9.52 -14.22 1.22
C MET A 23 -9.59 -15.57 0.47
N PHE A 24 -9.08 -15.65 -0.76
CA PHE A 24 -9.22 -16.85 -1.61
C PHE A 24 -7.99 -17.76 -1.63
N ALA A 25 -6.80 -17.21 -1.37
CA ALA A 25 -5.52 -17.91 -1.46
C ALA A 25 -4.54 -17.42 -0.37
N PRO A 26 -4.83 -17.65 0.92
CA PRO A 26 -4.03 -17.13 2.04
C PRO A 26 -2.57 -17.59 2.02
N GLN A 27 -2.29 -18.80 1.51
CA GLN A 27 -0.91 -19.29 1.33
C GLN A 27 -0.13 -18.47 0.29
N LEU A 28 -0.81 -18.06 -0.80
CA LEU A 28 -0.22 -17.22 -1.83
C LEU A 28 -0.01 -15.78 -1.32
N PHE A 29 -0.98 -15.26 -0.55
CA PHE A 29 -0.84 -13.98 0.13
C PHE A 29 0.40 -13.96 1.02
N ALA A 30 0.53 -14.96 1.92
CA ALA A 30 1.68 -15.05 2.81
C ALA A 30 3.01 -15.13 2.05
N LEU A 31 3.07 -15.91 0.96
CA LEU A 31 4.27 -16.03 0.13
C LEU A 31 4.67 -14.69 -0.51
N ILE A 32 3.73 -14.01 -1.19
CA ILE A 32 4.03 -12.76 -1.90
C ILE A 32 4.30 -11.63 -0.92
N PHE A 33 3.53 -11.55 0.18
CA PHE A 33 3.68 -10.51 1.18
C PHE A 33 5.01 -10.66 1.93
N ASN A 34 5.34 -11.85 2.42
CA ASN A 34 6.63 -12.11 3.10
C ASN A 34 7.83 -11.90 2.16
N ALA A 35 7.70 -12.18 0.86
CA ALA A 35 8.78 -11.95 -0.11
C ALA A 35 9.19 -10.47 -0.22
N GLN A 36 8.26 -9.53 -0.01
CA GLN A 36 8.58 -8.09 0.01
C GLN A 36 9.45 -7.69 1.22
N PHE A 37 9.35 -8.45 2.31
CA PHE A 37 10.09 -8.24 3.55
C PHE A 37 11.26 -9.21 3.69
N TYR A 38 11.89 -9.58 2.57
CA TYR A 38 13.05 -10.49 2.52
C TYR A 38 12.80 -11.87 3.15
N GLY A 39 11.56 -12.36 3.07
CA GLY A 39 11.16 -13.67 3.60
C GLY A 39 10.85 -13.68 5.10
N ALA A 40 10.86 -12.51 5.76
CA ALA A 40 10.36 -12.42 7.14
C ALA A 40 8.87 -12.74 7.19
N ASP A 41 8.44 -13.50 8.20
CA ASP A 41 7.04 -13.91 8.37
C ASP A 41 6.18 -12.78 8.96
N ILE A 42 6.01 -11.72 8.17
CA ILE A 42 5.24 -10.53 8.53
C ILE A 42 3.75 -10.73 8.29
N ALA A 43 3.36 -11.61 7.36
CA ALA A 43 1.96 -11.92 7.07
C ALA A 43 1.21 -12.43 8.31
N ARG A 44 1.88 -13.19 9.19
CA ARG A 44 1.35 -13.62 10.49
C ARG A 44 0.94 -12.46 11.41
N LEU A 45 1.57 -11.29 11.26
CA LEU A 45 1.30 -10.12 12.10
C LEU A 45 0.08 -9.34 11.62
N VAL A 46 -0.50 -9.68 10.46
CA VAL A 46 -1.71 -9.03 9.96
C VAL A 46 -2.89 -9.42 10.86
N PRO A 47 -3.49 -8.47 11.60
CA PRO A 47 -4.60 -8.79 12.48
C PRO A 47 -5.88 -9.07 11.68
N SER A 48 -6.75 -9.90 12.23
CA SER A 48 -8.14 -9.98 11.77
C SER A 48 -8.82 -8.64 12.07
N MET A 49 -9.37 -8.00 11.03
CA MET A 49 -9.99 -6.69 11.11
C MET A 49 -11.45 -6.77 10.68
N ALA A 50 -12.32 -5.99 11.33
CA ALA A 50 -13.67 -5.80 10.84
C ALA A 50 -13.65 -5.02 9.51
N PHE A 51 -14.67 -5.17 8.66
CA PHE A 51 -14.72 -4.50 7.36
C PHE A 51 -14.57 -2.96 7.49
N GLY A 52 -15.16 -2.35 8.51
CA GLY A 52 -15.03 -0.91 8.76
C GLY A 52 -13.60 -0.47 9.10
N GLU A 53 -12.86 -1.28 9.87
CA GLU A 53 -11.46 -1.02 10.21
C GLU A 53 -10.58 -1.18 8.97
N TRP A 54 -10.84 -2.20 8.17
CA TRP A 54 -10.16 -2.43 6.89
C TRP A 54 -10.33 -1.25 5.92
N VAL A 55 -11.56 -0.72 5.78
CA VAL A 55 -11.83 0.48 4.96
C VAL A 55 -11.08 1.69 5.53
N GLY A 56 -11.01 1.83 6.86
CA GLY A 56 -10.24 2.88 7.51
C GLY A 56 -8.75 2.81 7.13
N VAL A 57 -8.14 1.63 7.22
CA VAL A 57 -6.73 1.42 6.83
C VAL A 57 -6.53 1.74 5.35
N LEU A 58 -7.41 1.27 4.45
CA LEU A 58 -7.34 1.57 3.01
C LEU A 58 -7.32 3.08 2.75
N VAL A 59 -8.25 3.83 3.34
CA VAL A 59 -8.35 5.28 3.15
C VAL A 59 -7.10 5.99 3.67
N VAL A 60 -6.63 5.63 4.87
CA VAL A 60 -5.42 6.21 5.45
C VAL A 60 -4.21 5.89 4.59
N SER A 61 -4.02 4.65 4.15
CA SER A 61 -2.90 4.25 3.28
C SER A 61 -2.92 5.00 1.95
N ALA A 62 -4.08 5.15 1.30
CA ALA A 62 -4.22 5.90 0.06
C ALA A 62 -3.93 7.40 0.26
N ALA A 63 -4.40 7.99 1.37
CA ALA A 63 -4.12 9.38 1.72
C ALA A 63 -2.63 9.61 2.01
N THR A 64 -1.98 8.71 2.76
CA THR A 64 -0.53 8.77 3.02
C THR A 64 0.27 8.68 1.71
N ALA A 65 -0.11 7.77 0.81
CA ALA A 65 0.51 7.64 -0.50
C ALA A 65 0.34 8.90 -1.35
N TRP A 66 -0.85 9.51 -1.33
CA TRP A 66 -1.12 10.78 -1.99
C TRP A 66 -0.21 11.90 -1.47
N VAL A 67 -0.16 12.10 -0.15
CA VAL A 67 0.71 13.10 0.50
C VAL A 67 2.19 12.83 0.18
N GLY A 68 2.62 11.58 0.25
CA GLY A 68 3.98 11.16 -0.11
C GLY A 68 4.33 11.49 -1.56
N GLY A 69 3.40 11.29 -2.48
CA GLY A 69 3.58 11.66 -3.89
C GLY A 69 3.73 13.17 -4.11
N TYR A 70 3.01 14.00 -3.34
CA TYR A 70 3.21 15.46 -3.37
C TYR A 70 4.56 15.87 -2.78
N ALA A 71 4.91 15.30 -1.62
CA ALA A 71 6.18 15.57 -0.97
C ALA A 71 7.36 15.19 -1.88
N TRP A 72 7.27 14.04 -2.55
CA TRP A 72 8.28 13.59 -3.51
C TRP A 72 8.35 14.48 -4.74
N ALA A 73 7.21 14.90 -5.31
CA ALA A 73 7.19 15.81 -6.44
C ALA A 73 7.82 17.17 -6.09
N TRP A 74 7.56 17.67 -4.88
CA TRP A 74 8.20 18.89 -4.37
C TRP A 74 9.72 18.71 -4.20
N LEU A 75 10.14 17.61 -3.56
CA LEU A 75 11.55 17.28 -3.35
C LEU A 75 12.29 17.17 -4.69
N TYR A 76 11.73 16.42 -5.62
CA TYR A 76 12.28 16.25 -6.96
C TYR A 76 12.45 17.59 -7.66
N ASN A 77 11.43 18.44 -7.68
CA ASN A 77 11.52 19.76 -8.31
C ASN A 77 12.57 20.67 -7.66
N LYS A 78 12.81 20.50 -6.35
CA LYS A 78 13.81 21.28 -5.61
C LYS A 78 15.25 20.84 -5.90
N PHE A 79 15.49 19.55 -6.11
CA PHE A 79 16.84 19.00 -6.28
C PHE A 79 17.22 18.65 -7.73
N ALA A 80 16.24 18.42 -8.61
CA ALA A 80 16.45 18.10 -10.02
C ALA A 80 16.67 19.35 -10.89
N LYS A 81 16.21 20.53 -10.44
CA LYS A 81 16.59 21.81 -11.05
C LYS A 81 17.99 22.21 -10.54
N LYS A 82 19.01 21.64 -11.18
CA LYS A 82 20.33 22.25 -11.30
C LYS A 82 20.43 22.95 -12.65
#